data_AF-A0A957WRW0-F1
#
_entry.id   AF-A0A957WRW0-F1
#
_cell.length_a   1.000
_cell.length_b   1.000
_cell.length_c   1.000
_cell.angle_alpha   90.00
_cell.angle_beta   90.00
_cell.angle_gamma   90.00
#
_symmetry.space_group_name_H-M   'P 1'
#
loop_
_entity.id
_entity.type
_entity.pdbx_description
1 polymer ?
#
loop_
_entity_poly.entity_id
_entity_poly.type
_entity_poly.pdbx_seq_one_letter_code
_entity_poly.pdbx_strand_id
1 'polypeptide(L)'
;MLLSWSILHRLGPATGAWMVRVSLGMVLILALATISRADTPLKPTGSAETEVSIWVPEGALPEPASLLITADYLPVENLPPGITAPPGTVGSPITFGIWQGDSQIYTYFNPSLVINIQYNEEDVPPEVLDKEQSLHLFMYHPGLQTWIKLCTNVQIDENVLSAALARVVPAEEQGSVLLAIAPDNSPPLTQEVSGDGVTEITPANSDLRFQVQSGSTPDGTHFVMTVLPQAPAADSLQLLSDPVDIKACHVDHTNPTQETVEMTTFFFKPPRVIFSFDADTLSRAGRTTNLTVAGQFDNQNWIDLEAFGSRVVRERRGVAVDTPLLGTFSLATR
;
A
#
# COMPACT_ATOMS: atom_id res chain seq x y z
N MET A 1 23.55 -40.95 -9.87
CA MET A 1 24.29 -41.95 -10.66
C MET A 1 23.25 -42.83 -11.36
N LEU A 2 23.51 -43.17 -12.63
CA LEU A 2 22.70 -43.92 -13.60
C LEU A 2 21.69 -43.13 -14.46
N LEU A 3 22.18 -42.85 -15.67
CA LEU A 3 21.49 -42.56 -16.92
C LEU A 3 20.68 -43.77 -17.44
N SER A 4 19.62 -43.50 -18.22
CA SER A 4 19.30 -44.27 -19.44
C SER A 4 18.21 -43.54 -20.22
N TRP A 5 18.51 -42.91 -21.36
CA TRP A 5 18.51 -43.44 -22.74
C TRP A 5 17.12 -43.63 -23.36
N SER A 6 16.87 -42.78 -24.37
CA SER A 6 15.78 -42.85 -25.33
C SER A 6 16.02 -43.98 -26.33
N ILE A 7 14.98 -44.74 -26.67
CA ILE A 7 14.93 -45.52 -27.92
C ILE A 7 13.71 -45.09 -28.71
N LEU A 8 14.00 -44.60 -29.91
CA LEU A 8 13.08 -44.25 -30.97
C LEU A 8 12.84 -45.50 -31.82
N HIS A 9 11.59 -45.94 -31.99
CA HIS A 9 11.22 -46.84 -33.08
C HIS A 9 10.00 -46.31 -33.84
N ARG A 10 10.14 -46.26 -35.17
CA ARG A 10 9.14 -45.83 -36.16
C ARG A 10 8.16 -46.97 -36.51
N LEU A 11 6.88 -46.58 -36.56
CA LEU A 11 5.82 -46.87 -37.56
C LEU A 11 5.47 -48.32 -37.94
N GLY A 12 4.18 -48.67 -37.73
CA GLY A 12 3.46 -49.70 -38.48
C GLY A 12 2.19 -50.20 -37.77
N PRO A 13 0.98 -50.15 -38.38
CA PRO A 13 -0.31 -50.15 -37.67
C PRO A 13 -0.98 -51.53 -37.61
N ALA A 14 -1.81 -51.77 -36.58
CA ALA A 14 -3.11 -52.46 -36.67
C ALA A 14 -3.68 -52.78 -35.27
N THR A 15 -4.82 -52.17 -34.97
CA THR A 15 -5.98 -52.75 -34.28
C THR A 15 -5.75 -53.71 -33.09
N GLY A 16 -6.10 -53.26 -31.88
CA GLY A 16 -6.34 -54.15 -30.75
C GLY A 16 -6.58 -53.36 -29.47
N ALA A 17 -7.71 -53.60 -28.82
CA ALA A 17 -8.22 -52.86 -27.67
C ALA A 17 -7.19 -52.72 -26.54
N TRP A 18 -6.99 -51.48 -26.06
CA TRP A 18 -6.29 -51.21 -24.82
C TRP A 18 -7.28 -50.75 -23.76
N MET A 19 -7.33 -51.57 -22.72
CA MET A 19 -7.89 -51.31 -21.40
C MET A 19 -7.30 -49.98 -20.88
N VAL A 20 -8.11 -48.92 -20.82
CA VAL A 20 -7.73 -47.68 -20.12
C VAL A 20 -7.77 -47.99 -18.63
N ARG A 21 -6.60 -48.30 -18.06
CA ARG A 21 -6.37 -48.13 -16.62
C ARG A 21 -6.44 -46.64 -16.33
N VAL A 22 -7.58 -46.19 -15.81
CA VAL A 22 -7.68 -44.89 -15.14
C VAL A 22 -6.83 -44.99 -13.88
N SER A 23 -5.57 -44.56 -13.99
CA SER A 23 -4.76 -44.25 -12.81
C SER A 23 -5.18 -42.85 -12.41
N LEU A 24 -5.69 -42.72 -11.18
CA LEU A 24 -6.10 -41.47 -10.56
C LEU A 24 -4.86 -40.58 -10.35
N GLY A 25 -4.38 -39.97 -11.42
CA GLY A 25 -3.40 -38.89 -11.37
C GLY A 25 -4.16 -37.62 -11.09
N MET A 26 -4.08 -37.13 -9.86
CA MET A 26 -4.52 -35.80 -9.48
C MET A 26 -3.68 -34.80 -10.31
N VAL A 27 -4.23 -34.35 -11.44
CA VAL A 27 -3.65 -33.26 -12.23
C VAL A 27 -4.00 -32.00 -11.45
N LEU A 28 -3.05 -31.52 -10.66
CA LEU A 28 -3.07 -30.14 -10.18
C LEU A 28 -2.87 -29.26 -11.41
N ILE A 29 -3.98 -28.81 -12.02
CA ILE A 29 -3.93 -27.78 -13.05
C ILE A 29 -3.67 -26.47 -12.30
N LEU A 30 -2.38 -26.13 -12.14
CA LEU A 30 -1.97 -24.75 -11.90
C LEU A 30 -2.37 -23.97 -13.15
N ALA A 31 -3.53 -23.33 -13.09
CA ALA A 31 -3.97 -22.42 -14.14
C ALA A 31 -3.03 -21.21 -14.12
N LEU A 32 -1.97 -21.27 -14.92
CA LEU A 32 -1.16 -20.10 -15.26
C LEU A 32 -2.08 -19.15 -16.04
N ALA A 33 -2.59 -18.13 -15.36
CA ALA A 33 -3.31 -17.06 -16.03
C ALA A 33 -2.31 -16.29 -16.91
N THR A 34 -2.39 -16.47 -18.23
CA THR A 34 -1.87 -15.46 -19.15
C THR A 34 -2.69 -14.20 -18.96
N ILE A 35 -2.15 -13.24 -18.21
CA ILE A 35 -2.78 -11.93 -18.01
C ILE A 35 -2.71 -11.19 -19.34
N SER A 36 -3.78 -11.26 -20.13
CA SER A 36 -4.00 -10.37 -21.27
C SER A 36 -5.12 -9.42 -20.88
N ARG A 37 -4.79 -8.14 -20.63
CA ARG A 37 -5.71 -6.98 -20.48
C ARG A 37 -6.87 -7.14 -19.49
N ALA A 38 -6.90 -6.36 -18.42
CA ALA A 38 -8.05 -6.37 -17.51
C ALA A 38 -9.18 -5.45 -17.99
N ASP A 39 -9.94 -5.87 -19.00
CA ASP A 39 -11.34 -5.42 -19.19
C ASP A 39 -12.29 -6.12 -18.19
N THR A 40 -11.75 -7.07 -17.41
CA THR A 40 -12.46 -7.82 -16.36
C THR A 40 -11.55 -7.98 -15.14
N PRO A 41 -12.11 -8.02 -13.92
CA PRO A 41 -11.32 -8.22 -12.71
C PRO A 41 -10.72 -9.62 -12.68
N LEU A 42 -9.46 -9.70 -12.25
CA LEU A 42 -8.78 -10.97 -11.99
C LEU A 42 -9.19 -11.49 -10.62
N LYS A 43 -9.38 -12.81 -10.54
CA LYS A 43 -9.59 -13.52 -9.28
C LYS A 43 -8.28 -14.14 -8.81
N PRO A 44 -7.81 -13.83 -7.60
CA PRO A 44 -6.66 -14.51 -7.02
C PRO A 44 -6.95 -16.01 -6.83
N THR A 45 -5.92 -16.83 -6.93
CA THR A 45 -5.99 -18.21 -6.43
C THR A 45 -6.03 -18.15 -4.89
N GLY A 46 -6.92 -18.92 -4.27
CA GLY A 46 -7.06 -18.97 -2.81
C GLY A 46 -8.26 -18.21 -2.23
N SER A 47 -8.77 -17.21 -2.94
CA SER A 47 -9.96 -16.47 -2.51
C SER A 47 -11.22 -17.29 -2.78
N ALA A 48 -12.18 -17.31 -1.84
CA ALA A 48 -13.51 -17.82 -2.13
C ALA A 48 -14.13 -17.05 -3.32
N GLU A 49 -15.08 -17.68 -4.04
CA GLU A 49 -15.49 -17.24 -5.38
C GLU A 49 -15.98 -15.77 -5.50
N THR A 50 -16.25 -15.07 -4.40
CA THR A 50 -16.81 -13.70 -4.40
C THR A 50 -16.03 -12.67 -3.58
N GLU A 51 -14.96 -13.03 -2.88
CA GLU A 51 -14.49 -12.19 -1.76
C GLU A 51 -13.35 -11.21 -2.10
N VAL A 52 -12.44 -11.55 -3.02
CA VAL A 52 -11.35 -10.66 -3.44
C VAL A 52 -11.27 -10.61 -4.96
N SER A 53 -11.19 -9.39 -5.50
CA SER A 53 -10.97 -9.19 -6.93
C SER A 53 -9.96 -8.08 -7.19
N ILE A 54 -9.20 -8.22 -8.28
CA ILE A 54 -8.08 -7.33 -8.60
C ILE A 54 -8.26 -6.76 -10.00
N TRP A 55 -8.22 -5.45 -10.11
CA TRP A 55 -8.11 -4.75 -11.38
C TRP A 55 -6.65 -4.40 -11.65
N VAL A 56 -6.20 -4.72 -12.85
CA VAL A 56 -4.84 -4.47 -13.33
C VAL A 56 -4.90 -3.47 -14.48
N PRO A 57 -4.70 -2.17 -14.23
CA PRO A 57 -4.67 -1.18 -15.30
C PRO A 57 -3.60 -1.50 -16.35
N GLU A 58 -3.82 -1.01 -17.56
CA GLU A 58 -2.83 -1.15 -18.65
C GLU A 58 -1.48 -0.53 -18.23
N GLY A 59 -0.40 -1.28 -18.44
CA GLY A 59 0.96 -0.85 -18.06
C GLY A 59 1.34 -1.10 -16.60
N ALA A 60 0.41 -1.51 -15.73
CA ALA A 60 0.71 -1.76 -14.31
C ALA A 60 1.70 -2.91 -14.08
N LEU A 61 1.70 -3.87 -15.01
CA LEU A 61 2.56 -5.06 -15.01
C LEU A 61 3.30 -5.18 -16.37
N PRO A 62 4.52 -5.74 -16.40
CA PRO A 62 5.29 -5.91 -17.63
C PRO A 62 4.66 -6.98 -18.55
N GLU A 63 4.49 -6.65 -19.84
CA GLU A 63 3.99 -7.60 -20.84
C GLU A 63 5.10 -8.50 -21.43
N PRO A 64 4.81 -9.79 -21.74
CA PRO A 64 3.90 -10.71 -21.08
C PRO A 64 4.67 -11.57 -20.06
N ALA A 65 4.46 -11.32 -18.77
CA ALA A 65 4.90 -12.23 -17.72
C ALA A 65 3.79 -13.24 -17.38
N SER A 66 4.13 -14.53 -17.26
CA SER A 66 3.24 -15.48 -16.58
C SER A 66 3.24 -15.11 -15.10
N LEU A 67 2.15 -14.53 -14.64
CA LEU A 67 1.99 -14.08 -13.26
C LEU A 67 0.98 -14.97 -12.54
N LEU A 68 1.33 -15.39 -11.33
CA LEU A 68 0.41 -16.03 -10.42
C LEU A 68 -0.05 -14.97 -9.41
N ILE A 69 -1.35 -14.85 -9.21
CA ILE A 69 -1.90 -13.95 -8.19
C ILE A 69 -2.56 -14.80 -7.11
N THR A 70 -2.19 -14.58 -5.86
CA THR A 70 -2.69 -15.32 -4.70
C THR A 70 -3.32 -14.37 -3.70
N ALA A 71 -4.46 -14.76 -3.13
CA ALA A 71 -5.02 -14.09 -1.97
C ALA A 71 -5.73 -15.13 -1.09
N ASP A 72 -5.31 -15.24 0.17
CA ASP A 72 -5.84 -16.24 1.10
C ASP A 72 -6.15 -15.59 2.45
N TYR A 73 -7.33 -15.88 2.99
CA TYR A 73 -7.70 -15.48 4.34
C TYR A 73 -6.87 -16.27 5.37
N LEU A 74 -6.30 -15.54 6.30
CA LEU A 74 -5.44 -16.05 7.35
C LEU A 74 -6.15 -15.85 8.70
N PRO A 75 -6.50 -16.93 9.42
CA PRO A 75 -6.99 -16.81 10.78
C PRO A 75 -6.03 -15.99 11.65
N VAL A 76 -6.56 -15.14 12.53
CA VAL A 76 -5.75 -14.20 13.34
C VAL A 76 -4.69 -14.93 14.17
N GLU A 77 -5.00 -16.13 14.65
CA GLU A 77 -4.08 -17.00 15.39
C GLU A 77 -2.89 -17.50 14.56
N ASN A 78 -2.98 -17.43 13.22
CA ASN A 78 -1.93 -17.85 12.29
C ASN A 78 -1.10 -16.66 11.76
N LEU A 79 -1.31 -15.45 12.27
CA LEU A 79 -0.44 -14.32 11.97
C LEU A 79 1.02 -14.62 12.38
N PRO A 80 2.01 -14.10 11.63
CA PRO A 80 3.41 -14.29 12.01
C PRO A 80 3.69 -13.80 13.45
N PRO A 81 4.61 -14.46 14.19
CA PRO A 81 4.89 -14.11 15.57
C PRO A 81 5.24 -12.63 15.75
N GLY A 82 4.59 -11.97 16.70
CA GLY A 82 4.81 -10.54 17.01
C GLY A 82 3.96 -9.57 16.18
N ILE A 83 3.19 -10.06 15.20
CA ILE A 83 2.22 -9.26 14.45
C ILE A 83 0.84 -9.43 15.06
N THR A 84 0.18 -8.32 15.37
CA THR A 84 -1.23 -8.29 15.79
C THR A 84 -2.07 -7.61 14.72
N ALA A 85 -3.26 -8.12 14.44
CA ALA A 85 -4.21 -7.44 13.55
C ALA A 85 -4.58 -6.05 14.09
N PRO A 86 -4.94 -5.08 13.22
CA PRO A 86 -5.42 -3.78 13.67
C PRO A 86 -6.65 -3.90 14.60
N PRO A 87 -6.82 -3.02 15.59
CA PRO A 87 -8.02 -2.99 16.43
C PRO A 87 -9.29 -2.79 15.58
N GLY A 88 -10.34 -3.58 15.87
CA GLY A 88 -11.59 -3.53 15.11
C GLY A 88 -11.48 -4.14 13.70
N THR A 89 -10.54 -5.08 13.50
CA THR A 89 -10.44 -5.82 12.23
C THR A 89 -11.78 -6.47 11.88
N VAL A 90 -12.23 -6.25 10.64
CA VAL A 90 -13.42 -6.87 10.05
C VAL A 90 -12.99 -8.15 9.33
N GLY A 91 -13.58 -9.28 9.71
CA GLY A 91 -13.23 -10.59 9.15
C GLY A 91 -11.82 -11.05 9.51
N SER A 92 -11.20 -11.82 8.62
CA SER A 92 -9.83 -12.32 8.78
C SER A 92 -8.82 -11.50 7.97
N PRO A 93 -7.58 -11.30 8.46
CA PRO A 93 -6.48 -10.80 7.64
C PRO A 93 -6.28 -11.60 6.35
N ILE A 94 -5.74 -10.97 5.33
CA ILE A 94 -5.53 -11.57 4.00
C ILE A 94 -4.04 -11.58 3.71
N THR A 95 -3.51 -12.74 3.32
CA THR A 95 -2.23 -12.82 2.64
C THR A 95 -2.44 -12.55 1.16
N PHE A 96 -1.60 -11.70 0.55
CA PHE A 96 -1.73 -11.33 -0.86
C PHE A 96 -0.36 -11.41 -1.55
N GLY A 97 -0.33 -11.81 -2.82
CA GLY A 97 0.91 -11.84 -3.58
C GLY A 97 0.69 -11.86 -5.08
N ILE A 98 1.58 -11.21 -5.83
CA ILE A 98 1.68 -11.30 -7.29
C ILE A 98 3.06 -11.80 -7.62
N TRP A 99 3.14 -12.98 -8.24
CA TRP A 99 4.37 -13.73 -8.40
C TRP A 99 4.79 -13.78 -9.86
N GLN A 100 6.05 -13.46 -10.13
CA GLN A 100 6.72 -13.69 -11.40
C GLN A 100 7.49 -15.02 -11.31
N GLY A 101 6.94 -16.06 -11.94
CA GLY A 101 7.47 -17.43 -11.77
C GLY A 101 7.26 -17.97 -10.35
N ASP A 102 8.12 -18.90 -9.93
CA ASP A 102 7.89 -19.71 -8.71
C ASP A 102 8.36 -19.05 -7.40
N SER A 103 9.06 -17.91 -7.45
CA SER A 103 9.74 -17.39 -6.25
C SER A 103 9.98 -15.88 -6.17
N GLN A 104 9.51 -15.10 -7.14
CA GLN A 104 9.74 -13.65 -7.14
C GLN A 104 8.42 -12.91 -6.97
N ILE A 105 8.24 -12.21 -5.85
CA ILE A 105 7.09 -11.32 -5.69
C ILE A 105 7.33 -10.01 -6.45
N TYR A 106 6.32 -9.59 -7.20
CA TYR A 106 6.31 -8.32 -7.92
C TYR A 106 5.78 -7.23 -6.99
N THR A 107 6.60 -6.20 -6.75
CA THR A 107 6.38 -5.27 -5.63
C THR A 107 5.96 -3.86 -6.01
N TYR A 108 5.97 -3.50 -7.29
CA TYR A 108 5.75 -2.12 -7.73
C TYR A 108 4.86 -2.04 -8.97
N PHE A 109 3.79 -1.27 -8.89
CA PHE A 109 2.75 -1.16 -9.91
C PHE A 109 2.59 0.31 -10.32
N ASN A 110 2.70 0.57 -11.63
CA ASN A 110 2.44 1.90 -12.18
C ASN A 110 1.77 1.79 -13.55
N PRO A 111 0.45 1.99 -13.66
CA PRO A 111 -0.45 2.50 -12.63
C PRO A 111 -0.65 1.53 -11.44
N SER A 112 -1.19 2.04 -10.33
CA SER A 112 -1.55 1.24 -9.17
C SER A 112 -2.57 0.16 -9.51
N LEU A 113 -2.50 -0.99 -8.85
CA LEU A 113 -3.60 -1.97 -8.90
C LEU A 113 -4.77 -1.50 -8.06
N VAL A 114 -5.98 -1.99 -8.35
CA VAL A 114 -7.14 -1.83 -7.47
C VAL A 114 -7.51 -3.18 -6.90
N ILE A 115 -7.50 -3.30 -5.57
CA ILE A 115 -7.98 -4.48 -4.86
C ILE A 115 -9.36 -4.15 -4.32
N ASN A 116 -10.37 -4.92 -4.73
CA ASN A 116 -11.71 -4.88 -4.16
C ASN A 116 -11.86 -6.09 -3.24
N ILE A 117 -12.25 -5.84 -1.99
CA ILE A 117 -12.52 -6.86 -1.00
C ILE A 117 -13.98 -6.71 -0.57
N GLN A 118 -14.75 -7.77 -0.77
CA GLN A 118 -16.08 -7.87 -0.21
C GLN A 118 -15.97 -8.33 1.24
N TYR A 119 -16.63 -7.62 2.16
CA TYR A 119 -16.72 -8.02 3.57
C TYR A 119 -18.16 -8.39 3.92
N ASN A 120 -18.35 -9.23 4.93
CA ASN A 120 -19.69 -9.52 5.44
C ASN A 120 -20.03 -8.52 6.55
N GLU A 121 -21.25 -7.98 6.52
CA GLU A 121 -21.77 -7.10 7.59
C GLU A 121 -21.74 -7.83 8.95
N GLU A 122 -21.98 -9.14 8.97
CA GLU A 122 -21.91 -9.97 10.19
C GLU A 122 -20.51 -10.03 10.81
N ASP A 123 -19.46 -9.80 10.01
CA ASP A 123 -18.07 -9.77 10.46
C ASP A 123 -17.64 -8.38 10.97
N VAL A 124 -18.51 -7.37 10.86
CA VAL A 124 -18.24 -6.01 11.36
C VAL A 124 -18.47 -5.99 12.88
N PRO A 125 -17.44 -5.68 13.69
CA PRO A 125 -17.61 -5.63 15.14
C PRO A 125 -18.65 -4.57 15.54
N PRO A 126 -19.46 -4.80 16.59
CA PRO A 126 -20.52 -3.87 17.00
C PRO A 126 -20.05 -2.43 17.23
N GLU A 127 -18.82 -2.25 17.69
CA GLU A 127 -18.18 -0.94 17.90
C GLU A 127 -17.77 -0.22 16.60
N VAL A 128 -17.81 -0.90 15.46
CA VAL A 128 -17.45 -0.40 14.12
C VAL A 128 -18.68 -0.16 13.23
N LEU A 129 -19.84 -0.74 13.53
CA LEU A 129 -21.08 -0.60 12.72
C LEU A 129 -21.43 0.87 12.41
N ASP A 130 -21.38 1.75 13.40
CA ASP A 130 -21.66 3.19 13.21
C ASP A 130 -20.52 3.95 12.48
N LYS A 131 -19.45 3.25 12.12
CA LYS A 131 -18.20 3.77 11.56
C LYS A 131 -17.76 3.01 10.30
N GLU A 132 -18.65 2.29 9.62
CA GLU A 132 -18.30 1.56 8.40
C GLU A 132 -17.71 2.46 7.30
N GLN A 133 -18.14 3.73 7.25
CA GLN A 133 -17.54 4.73 6.34
C GLN A 133 -16.06 5.02 6.62
N SER A 134 -15.59 4.67 7.82
CA SER A 134 -14.18 4.81 8.22
C SER A 134 -13.38 3.53 8.00
N LEU A 135 -13.93 2.49 7.37
CA LEU A 135 -13.15 1.30 7.05
C LEU A 135 -12.06 1.63 6.02
N HIS A 136 -10.87 1.10 6.26
CA HIS A 136 -9.74 1.20 5.35
C HIS A 136 -9.08 -0.15 5.14
N LEU A 137 -8.45 -0.35 3.99
CA LEU A 137 -7.50 -1.44 3.82
C LEU A 137 -6.17 -1.00 4.40
N PHE A 138 -5.62 -1.81 5.30
CA PHE A 138 -4.29 -1.64 5.85
C PHE A 138 -3.35 -2.67 5.27
N MET A 139 -2.10 -2.27 5.04
CA MET A 139 -0.99 -3.16 4.70
C MET A 139 0.03 -3.16 5.84
N TYR A 140 0.44 -4.34 6.30
CA TYR A 140 1.51 -4.43 7.28
C TYR A 140 2.86 -4.06 6.67
N HIS A 141 3.60 -3.18 7.34
CA HIS A 141 4.94 -2.77 6.92
C HIS A 141 5.98 -3.28 7.92
N PRO A 142 6.74 -4.35 7.60
CA PRO A 142 7.63 -5.02 8.54
C PRO A 142 8.76 -4.12 9.05
N GLY A 143 9.29 -3.22 8.23
CA GLY A 143 10.36 -2.31 8.65
C GLY A 143 9.92 -1.24 9.66
N LEU A 144 8.61 -0.98 9.73
CA LEU A 144 8.02 -0.04 10.69
C LEU A 144 7.25 -0.76 11.79
N GLN A 145 7.11 -2.09 11.69
CA GLN A 145 6.31 -2.95 12.54
C GLN A 145 4.89 -2.40 12.79
N THR A 146 4.29 -1.82 11.76
CA THR A 146 3.00 -1.13 11.85
C THR A 146 2.14 -1.41 10.63
N TRP A 147 0.84 -1.23 10.79
CA TRP A 147 -0.13 -1.27 9.71
C TRP A 147 -0.24 0.13 9.08
N ILE A 148 -0.01 0.23 7.78
CA ILE A 148 -0.10 1.49 7.03
C ILE A 148 -1.42 1.51 6.27
N LYS A 149 -2.14 2.62 6.39
CA LYS A 149 -3.40 2.84 5.67
C LYS A 149 -3.14 2.92 4.18
N LEU A 150 -3.87 2.14 3.39
CA LEU A 150 -3.91 2.30 1.94
C LEU A 150 -4.95 3.35 1.57
N CYS A 151 -4.81 3.87 0.36
CA CYS A 151 -5.84 4.66 -0.26
C CYS A 151 -7.07 3.80 -0.50
N THR A 152 -8.18 4.13 0.14
CA THR A 152 -9.40 3.31 0.14
C THR A 152 -10.63 4.14 -0.16
N ASN A 153 -11.60 3.50 -0.83
CA ASN A 153 -12.96 3.94 -0.98
C ASN A 153 -13.89 2.81 -0.49
N VAL A 154 -14.90 3.15 0.32
CA VAL A 154 -15.85 2.18 0.88
C VAL A 154 -17.21 2.39 0.27
N GLN A 155 -17.81 1.29 -0.20
CA GLN A 155 -19.18 1.24 -0.68
C GLN A 155 -19.98 0.34 0.26
N ILE A 156 -20.68 0.99 1.19
CA ILE A 156 -21.42 0.32 2.25
C ILE A 156 -22.58 -0.48 1.68
N ASP A 157 -23.33 0.07 0.71
CA ASP A 157 -24.50 -0.61 0.14
C ASP A 157 -24.16 -1.94 -0.56
N GLU A 158 -22.90 -2.11 -0.98
CA GLU A 158 -22.40 -3.32 -1.63
C GLU A 158 -21.47 -4.16 -0.73
N ASN A 159 -21.17 -3.67 0.48
CA ASN A 159 -20.14 -4.18 1.37
C ASN A 159 -18.78 -4.39 0.67
N VAL A 160 -18.40 -3.44 -0.18
CA VAL A 160 -17.14 -3.48 -0.94
C VAL A 160 -16.19 -2.42 -0.42
N LEU A 161 -14.97 -2.85 -0.14
CA LEU A 161 -13.85 -1.97 0.15
C LEU A 161 -12.85 -2.04 -1.00
N SER A 162 -12.59 -0.90 -1.63
CA SER A 162 -11.67 -0.78 -2.75
C SER A 162 -10.43 -0.03 -2.33
N ALA A 163 -9.25 -0.56 -2.64
CA ALA A 163 -7.99 0.10 -2.31
C ALA A 163 -7.03 0.15 -3.50
N ALA A 164 -6.37 1.29 -3.66
CA ALA A 164 -5.26 1.43 -4.60
C ALA A 164 -3.96 0.89 -3.99
N LEU A 165 -3.20 0.17 -4.81
CA LEU A 165 -1.95 -0.46 -4.44
C LEU A 165 -0.87 -0.15 -5.47
N ALA A 166 -0.09 0.91 -5.23
CA ALA A 166 1.10 1.23 -6.05
C ALA A 166 2.32 0.38 -5.69
N ARG A 167 2.43 -0.04 -4.43
CA ARG A 167 3.58 -0.80 -3.93
C ARG A 167 3.13 -1.74 -2.84
N VAL A 168 3.72 -2.93 -2.84
CA VAL A 168 3.58 -3.88 -1.74
C VAL A 168 4.89 -4.04 -0.98
N VAL A 169 4.80 -4.26 0.33
CA VAL A 169 5.93 -4.59 1.19
C VAL A 169 5.68 -5.97 1.80
N PRO A 170 6.33 -7.02 1.27
CA PRO A 170 6.22 -8.39 1.80
C PRO A 170 6.50 -8.45 3.30
N ALA A 171 5.73 -9.25 4.05
CA ALA A 171 5.96 -9.42 5.48
C ALA A 171 7.31 -10.13 5.77
N GLU A 172 7.76 -10.96 4.83
CA GLU A 172 9.02 -11.67 4.84
C GLU A 172 9.70 -11.54 3.46
N GLU A 173 11.00 -11.80 3.37
CA GLU A 173 11.73 -11.76 2.09
C GLU A 173 11.11 -12.75 1.09
N GLN A 174 10.65 -12.24 -0.07
CA GLN A 174 9.89 -13.02 -1.07
C GLN A 174 8.59 -13.67 -0.54
N GLY A 175 8.04 -13.16 0.57
CA GLY A 175 6.78 -13.65 1.13
C GLY A 175 5.55 -12.92 0.57
N SER A 176 4.37 -13.36 0.99
CA SER A 176 3.13 -12.62 0.78
C SER A 176 3.11 -11.35 1.62
N VAL A 177 2.26 -10.41 1.23
CA VAL A 177 1.96 -9.20 2.01
C VAL A 177 0.75 -9.47 2.88
N LEU A 178 0.69 -8.81 4.04
CA LEU A 178 -0.45 -8.92 4.94
C LEU A 178 -1.34 -7.71 4.78
N LEU A 179 -2.63 -7.96 4.53
CA LEU A 179 -3.68 -6.97 4.40
C LEU A 179 -4.75 -7.19 5.49
N ALA A 180 -5.38 -6.14 5.97
CA ALA A 180 -6.49 -6.23 6.91
C ALA A 180 -7.47 -5.07 6.73
N ILE A 181 -8.77 -5.33 6.88
CA ILE A 181 -9.81 -4.30 6.90
C ILE A 181 -10.02 -3.89 8.35
N ALA A 182 -9.96 -2.60 8.64
CA ALA A 182 -10.21 -2.07 9.99
C ALA A 182 -10.69 -0.61 9.92
N PRO A 183 -11.29 -0.06 10.99
CA PRO A 183 -11.61 1.36 11.06
C PRO A 183 -10.34 2.22 11.14
N ASP A 184 -10.37 3.38 10.49
CA ASP A 184 -9.36 4.42 10.65
C ASP A 184 -9.53 5.14 11.99
N ASN A 185 -8.57 4.92 12.87
CA ASN A 185 -8.48 5.58 14.18
C ASN A 185 -7.44 6.73 14.17
N SER A 186 -6.91 7.09 13.00
CA SER A 186 -5.98 8.21 12.87
C SER A 186 -6.69 9.53 13.20
N PRO A 187 -5.96 10.54 13.69
CA PRO A 187 -6.53 11.87 13.90
C PRO A 187 -7.16 12.42 12.60
N PRO A 188 -8.30 13.12 12.69
CA PRO A 188 -8.96 13.66 11.50
C PRO A 188 -8.05 14.64 10.76
N LEU A 189 -8.23 14.70 9.44
CA LEU A 189 -7.54 15.62 8.56
C LEU A 189 -8.42 16.84 8.30
N THR A 190 -7.85 18.03 8.48
CA THR A 190 -8.45 19.27 8.00
C THR A 190 -7.80 19.64 6.67
N GLN A 191 -8.61 19.92 5.66
CA GLN A 191 -8.16 20.38 4.35
C GLN A 191 -8.83 21.70 4.01
N GLU A 192 -8.03 22.75 3.80
CA GLU A 192 -8.50 24.09 3.47
C GLU A 192 -7.84 24.58 2.18
N VAL A 193 -8.64 25.14 1.27
CA VAL A 193 -8.14 25.73 0.02
C VAL A 193 -8.14 27.24 0.17
N SER A 194 -6.97 27.86 0.03
CA SER A 194 -6.81 29.31 0.08
C SER A 194 -7.33 29.99 -1.19
N GLY A 195 -7.50 31.31 -1.14
CA GLY A 195 -8.00 32.09 -2.28
C GLY A 195 -7.07 32.11 -3.51
N ASP A 196 -5.78 31.78 -3.34
CA ASP A 196 -4.78 31.59 -4.39
C ASP A 196 -4.65 30.12 -4.84
N GLY A 197 -5.51 29.23 -4.34
CA GLY A 197 -5.61 27.84 -4.76
C GLY A 197 -4.56 26.90 -4.15
N VAL A 198 -3.91 27.30 -3.05
CA VAL A 198 -3.05 26.40 -2.27
C VAL A 198 -3.93 25.61 -1.31
N THR A 199 -3.74 24.30 -1.30
CA THR A 199 -4.43 23.40 -0.37
C THR A 199 -3.53 23.15 0.84
N GLU A 200 -3.97 23.55 2.03
CA GLU A 200 -3.33 23.20 3.30
C GLU A 200 -4.03 21.98 3.92
N ILE A 201 -3.26 20.95 4.25
CA ILE A 201 -3.69 19.72 4.89
C ILE A 201 -3.03 19.66 6.26
N THR A 202 -3.84 19.56 7.32
CA THR A 202 -3.38 19.56 8.70
C THR A 202 -3.97 18.37 9.46
N PRO A 203 -3.14 17.42 9.93
CA PRO A 203 -3.55 16.43 10.91
C PRO A 203 -3.93 17.07 12.24
N ALA A 204 -5.05 16.64 12.80
CA ALA A 204 -5.42 17.02 14.15
C ALA A 204 -4.35 16.59 15.16
N ASN A 205 -4.06 17.46 16.13
CA ASN A 205 -3.07 17.24 17.19
C ASN A 205 -1.62 17.04 16.70
N SER A 206 -1.31 17.46 15.48
CA SER A 206 0.05 17.48 14.94
C SER A 206 0.50 18.91 14.68
N ASP A 207 1.80 19.12 14.76
CA ASP A 207 2.48 20.35 14.36
C ASP A 207 2.86 20.34 12.86
N LEU A 208 2.65 19.21 12.17
CA LEU A 208 2.82 19.05 10.74
C LEU A 208 1.70 19.74 9.96
N ARG A 209 2.07 20.45 8.91
CA ARG A 209 1.19 21.01 7.89
C ARG A 209 1.75 20.67 6.52
N PHE A 210 0.87 20.29 5.62
CA PHE A 210 1.25 19.89 4.27
C PHE A 210 0.55 20.81 3.27
N GLN A 211 1.32 21.48 2.42
CA GLN A 211 0.81 22.45 1.45
C GLN A 211 1.01 21.95 0.03
N VAL A 212 -0.08 21.90 -0.73
CA VAL A 212 -0.11 21.49 -2.12
C VAL A 212 -0.39 22.71 -2.97
N GLN A 213 0.52 23.03 -3.88
CA GLN A 213 0.37 24.20 -4.77
C GLN A 213 -0.81 23.98 -5.74
N SER A 214 -1.42 25.07 -6.20
CA SER A 214 -2.48 24.99 -7.22
C SER A 214 -2.01 24.27 -8.49
N GLY A 215 -2.81 23.31 -8.95
CA GLY A 215 -2.51 22.46 -10.11
C GLY A 215 -1.42 21.41 -9.88
N SER A 216 -1.03 21.14 -8.63
CA SER A 216 -0.08 20.06 -8.30
C SER A 216 -0.74 18.70 -8.20
N THR A 217 -2.06 18.61 -8.20
CA THR A 217 -2.77 17.34 -8.21
C THR A 217 -3.98 17.46 -9.11
N PRO A 218 -4.48 16.37 -9.72
CA PRO A 218 -5.76 16.37 -10.42
C PRO A 218 -6.89 16.84 -9.51
N ASP A 219 -7.94 17.39 -10.11
CA ASP A 219 -9.19 17.69 -9.40
C ASP A 219 -9.76 16.40 -8.80
N GLY A 220 -10.36 16.50 -7.61
CA GLY A 220 -10.88 15.31 -6.89
C GLY A 220 -9.83 14.46 -6.17
N THR A 221 -8.58 14.92 -6.06
CA THR A 221 -7.55 14.22 -5.26
C THR A 221 -7.87 14.28 -3.78
N HIS A 222 -7.89 13.13 -3.12
CA HIS A 222 -8.04 12.99 -1.68
C HIS A 222 -6.70 12.63 -1.02
N PHE A 223 -6.50 13.06 0.22
CA PHE A 223 -5.29 12.77 0.99
C PHE A 223 -5.58 11.78 2.11
N VAL A 224 -4.67 10.84 2.26
CA VAL A 224 -4.75 9.74 3.21
C VAL A 224 -3.52 9.83 4.10
N MET A 225 -3.73 9.66 5.40
CA MET A 225 -2.67 9.79 6.39
C MET A 225 -2.63 8.63 7.34
N THR A 226 -1.42 8.21 7.70
CA THR A 226 -1.16 7.29 8.81
C THR A 226 -0.19 7.96 9.78
N VAL A 227 -0.57 8.08 11.05
CA VAL A 227 0.40 8.41 12.10
C VAL A 227 1.15 7.12 12.43
N LEU A 228 2.47 7.15 12.26
CA LEU A 228 3.32 6.00 12.47
C LEU A 228 3.81 5.98 13.93
N PRO A 229 4.02 4.78 14.52
CA PRO A 229 4.67 4.70 15.81
C PRO A 229 6.07 5.32 15.75
N GLN A 230 6.59 5.75 16.90
CA GLN A 230 7.92 6.36 16.97
C GLN A 230 8.98 5.43 16.37
N ALA A 231 9.55 5.87 15.25
CA ALA A 231 10.64 5.17 14.60
C ALA A 231 11.95 5.49 15.34
N PRO A 232 12.84 4.51 15.55
CA PRO A 232 14.18 4.81 16.02
C PRO A 232 14.88 5.72 15.01
N ALA A 233 15.43 6.82 15.50
CA ALA A 233 16.08 7.79 14.66
C ALA A 233 17.45 7.24 14.17
N ALA A 234 17.90 7.67 12.99
CA ALA A 234 19.23 7.31 12.50
C ALA A 234 20.33 7.99 13.35
N ASP A 235 21.55 7.46 13.40
CA ASP A 235 22.65 8.00 14.24
C ASP A 235 22.93 9.50 14.03
N SER A 236 22.57 10.06 12.87
CA SER A 236 22.79 11.46 12.49
C SER A 236 21.56 12.37 12.64
N LEU A 237 20.41 11.84 13.06
CA LEU A 237 19.17 12.61 13.19
C LEU A 237 18.42 12.17 14.45
N GLN A 238 17.86 13.12 15.18
CA GLN A 238 16.94 12.80 16.28
C GLN A 238 15.55 13.31 15.94
N LEU A 239 14.57 12.40 15.85
CA LEU A 239 13.17 12.75 15.61
C LEU A 239 12.57 13.42 16.87
N LEU A 240 11.78 14.47 16.66
CA LEU A 240 11.16 15.27 17.72
C LEU A 240 9.64 15.08 17.83
N SER A 241 9.02 14.54 16.78
CA SER A 241 7.58 14.30 16.66
C SER A 241 7.32 12.88 16.14
N ASP A 242 6.09 12.41 16.32
CA ASP A 242 5.65 11.15 15.72
C ASP A 242 5.66 11.29 14.19
N PRO A 243 6.24 10.32 13.45
CA PRO A 243 6.23 10.35 12.00
C PRO A 243 4.83 10.22 11.42
N VAL A 244 4.65 10.81 10.24
CA VAL A 244 3.38 10.77 9.51
C VAL A 244 3.63 10.37 8.08
N ASP A 245 2.93 9.33 7.63
CA ASP A 245 2.88 8.93 6.23
C ASP A 245 1.68 9.59 5.54
N ILE A 246 1.94 10.31 4.45
CA ILE A 246 0.92 11.03 3.67
C ILE A 246 0.93 10.49 2.25
N LYS A 247 -0.26 10.11 1.77
CA LYS A 247 -0.54 9.66 0.41
C LYS A 247 -1.60 10.55 -0.21
N ALA A 248 -1.60 10.62 -1.54
CA ALA A 248 -2.64 11.29 -2.30
C ALA A 248 -3.18 10.31 -3.33
N CYS A 249 -4.49 10.29 -3.48
CA CYS A 249 -5.12 9.29 -4.31
C CYS A 249 -6.52 9.64 -4.77
N HIS A 250 -6.90 8.96 -5.84
CA HIS A 250 -8.25 8.84 -6.33
C HIS A 250 -8.53 7.34 -6.51
N VAL A 251 -9.62 6.84 -5.93
CA VAL A 251 -10.02 5.42 -6.03
C VAL A 251 -11.48 5.36 -6.49
N ASP A 252 -11.67 4.98 -7.76
CA ASP A 252 -13.00 4.71 -8.31
C ASP A 252 -13.19 3.19 -8.47
N HIS A 253 -14.07 2.63 -7.66
CA HIS A 253 -14.40 1.21 -7.70
C HIS A 253 -15.30 0.82 -8.89
N THR A 254 -16.04 1.77 -9.48
CA THR A 254 -16.93 1.54 -10.63
C THR A 254 -16.19 1.57 -11.96
N ASN A 255 -15.13 2.38 -12.05
CA ASN A 255 -14.27 2.50 -13.22
C ASN A 255 -12.78 2.48 -12.85
N PRO A 256 -12.30 1.36 -12.26
CA PRO A 256 -10.97 1.27 -11.67
C PRO A 256 -9.82 1.39 -12.67
N THR A 257 -10.12 1.29 -13.98
CA THR A 257 -9.11 1.36 -15.05
C THR A 257 -8.90 2.76 -15.63
N GLN A 258 -9.80 3.73 -15.38
CA GLN A 258 -9.69 5.08 -15.97
C GLN A 258 -9.21 6.15 -14.99
N GLU A 259 -9.46 5.99 -13.69
CA GLU A 259 -9.27 7.09 -12.73
C GLU A 259 -8.58 6.70 -11.42
N THR A 260 -8.26 5.42 -11.21
CA THR A 260 -7.58 5.00 -9.97
C THR A 260 -6.08 5.25 -10.04
N VAL A 261 -5.61 6.16 -9.21
CA VAL A 261 -4.19 6.53 -9.11
C VAL A 261 -3.86 6.74 -7.65
N GLU A 262 -2.94 5.93 -7.11
CA GLU A 262 -2.19 6.32 -5.92
C GLU A 262 -0.97 7.12 -6.41
N MET A 263 -0.94 8.41 -6.08
CA MET A 263 0.03 9.33 -6.63
C MET A 263 1.38 9.13 -5.94
N THR A 264 2.22 8.28 -6.52
CA THR A 264 3.63 8.12 -6.15
C THR A 264 4.53 8.98 -7.07
N THR A 265 4.26 10.29 -7.03
CA THR A 265 5.30 11.32 -6.79
C THR A 265 6.23 11.91 -7.85
N PHE A 266 6.09 11.74 -9.17
CA PHE A 266 7.09 12.35 -10.09
C PHE A 266 6.62 13.46 -11.05
N PHE A 267 5.32 13.72 -11.20
CA PHE A 267 4.81 14.58 -12.29
C PHE A 267 4.11 15.86 -11.86
N PHE A 268 4.28 16.26 -10.61
CA PHE A 268 3.54 17.36 -10.01
C PHE A 268 4.48 18.49 -9.59
N LYS A 269 3.95 19.71 -9.48
CA LYS A 269 4.67 20.75 -8.74
C LYS A 269 4.96 20.22 -7.33
N PRO A 270 6.17 20.44 -6.80
CA PRO A 270 6.57 19.84 -5.54
C PRO A 270 5.64 20.33 -4.42
N PRO A 271 5.02 19.43 -3.65
CA PRO A 271 4.35 19.84 -2.43
C PRO A 271 5.37 20.38 -1.42
N ARG A 272 4.88 21.21 -0.50
CA ARG A 272 5.67 21.82 0.55
C ARG A 272 5.24 21.28 1.90
N VAL A 273 6.17 20.65 2.61
CA VAL A 273 5.96 20.19 3.99
C VAL A 273 6.36 21.33 4.92
N ILE A 274 5.51 21.65 5.90
CA ILE A 274 5.73 22.70 6.89
C ILE A 274 5.52 22.12 8.28
N PHE A 275 6.58 22.02 9.06
CA PHE A 275 6.44 21.79 10.49
C PHE A 275 6.32 23.12 11.20
N SER A 276 5.20 23.35 11.85
CA SER A 276 5.11 24.34 12.93
C SER A 276 5.80 23.77 14.16
N PHE A 277 6.23 24.58 15.11
CA PHE A 277 6.72 24.07 16.39
C PHE A 277 6.31 24.97 17.55
N ASP A 278 6.02 24.34 18.69
CA ASP A 278 5.77 25.02 19.95
C ASP A 278 7.06 25.46 20.66
N ALA A 279 6.91 26.14 21.80
CA ALA A 279 8.04 26.63 22.57
C ALA A 279 8.91 25.49 23.14
N ASP A 280 8.28 24.36 23.49
CA ASP A 280 8.96 23.20 24.08
C ASP A 280 9.84 22.49 23.05
N THR A 281 9.35 22.37 21.82
CA THR A 281 10.08 21.83 20.68
C THR A 281 11.27 22.72 20.32
N LEU A 282 11.10 24.05 20.33
CA LEU A 282 12.22 24.98 20.16
C LEU A 282 13.25 24.84 21.28
N SER A 283 12.80 24.63 22.53
CA SER A 283 13.68 24.42 23.67
C SER A 283 14.49 23.13 23.53
N ARG A 284 13.85 22.02 23.14
CA ARG A 284 14.51 20.72 22.90
C ARG A 284 15.56 20.80 21.78
N ALA A 285 15.25 21.53 20.71
CA ALA A 285 16.19 21.73 19.60
C ALA A 285 17.32 22.72 19.90
N GLY A 286 17.21 23.49 20.98
CA GLY A 286 18.10 24.59 21.36
C GLY A 286 17.95 25.83 20.48
N ARG A 287 17.89 25.68 19.15
CA ARG A 287 17.74 26.77 18.16
C ARG A 287 17.05 26.28 16.89
N THR A 288 16.39 27.19 16.17
CA THR A 288 15.73 26.89 14.88
C THR A 288 16.67 26.42 13.78
N THR A 289 17.95 26.77 13.85
CA THR A 289 18.97 26.34 12.88
C THR A 289 19.26 24.85 12.95
N ASN A 290 18.96 24.21 14.08
CA ASN A 290 19.19 22.79 14.29
C ASN A 290 18.00 21.94 13.85
N LEU A 291 16.85 22.57 13.58
CA LEU A 291 15.65 21.91 13.10
C LEU A 291 15.71 21.71 11.57
N THR A 292 15.24 20.54 11.16
CA THR A 292 15.00 20.19 9.76
C THR A 292 13.79 19.25 9.65
N VAL A 293 13.32 19.04 8.43
CA VAL A 293 12.33 18.00 8.12
C VAL A 293 13.11 16.77 7.67
N ALA A 294 12.83 15.63 8.30
CA ALA A 294 13.32 14.33 7.87
C ALA A 294 12.27 13.64 7.01
N GLY A 295 12.71 12.96 5.95
CA GLY A 295 11.88 12.11 5.11
C GLY A 295 12.43 10.69 5.07
N GLN A 296 11.54 9.72 4.92
CA GLN A 296 11.90 8.32 4.71
C GLN A 296 11.50 7.91 3.29
N PHE A 297 12.49 7.65 2.43
CA PHE A 297 12.28 7.23 1.04
C PHE A 297 12.91 5.85 0.82
N ASP A 298 12.11 4.90 0.34
CA ASP A 298 12.42 3.54 -0.19
C ASP A 298 13.30 2.57 0.61
N ASN A 299 14.33 3.03 1.31
CA ASN A 299 15.34 2.25 2.02
C ASN A 299 15.15 2.28 3.54
N GLN A 300 14.00 2.78 4.02
CA GLN A 300 13.66 2.90 5.45
C GLN A 300 14.62 3.76 6.29
N ASN A 301 15.59 4.43 5.67
CA ASN A 301 16.48 5.34 6.37
C ASN A 301 15.88 6.74 6.41
N TRP A 302 15.96 7.36 7.59
CA TRP A 302 15.63 8.77 7.77
C TRP A 302 16.72 9.64 7.14
N ILE A 303 16.32 10.52 6.24
CA ILE A 303 17.20 11.44 5.54
C ILE A 303 16.77 12.86 5.85
N ASP A 304 17.75 13.72 6.15
CA ASP A 304 17.55 15.15 6.23
C ASP A 304 17.29 15.71 4.84
N LEU A 305 16.11 16.29 4.63
CA LEU A 305 15.72 16.78 3.32
C LEU A 305 16.62 17.93 2.82
N GLU A 306 17.24 18.72 3.72
CA GLU A 306 18.21 19.75 3.30
C GLU A 306 19.50 19.11 2.79
N ALA A 307 19.97 18.04 3.44
CA ALA A 307 21.15 17.31 3.00
C ALA A 307 20.90 16.61 1.65
N PHE A 308 19.63 16.33 1.34
CA PHE A 308 19.18 15.81 0.05
C PHE A 308 18.97 16.90 -1.03
N GLY A 309 19.32 18.16 -0.73
CA GLY A 309 19.28 19.27 -1.68
C GLY A 309 17.95 20.02 -1.74
N SER A 310 16.96 19.66 -0.91
CA SER A 310 15.75 20.46 -0.78
C SER A 310 16.05 21.79 -0.09
N ARG A 311 15.37 22.84 -0.55
CA ARG A 311 15.50 24.17 0.06
C ARG A 311 14.72 24.22 1.38
N VAL A 312 15.41 24.55 2.46
CA VAL A 312 14.77 24.79 3.76
C VAL A 312 14.50 26.28 3.95
N VAL A 313 13.26 26.61 4.31
CA VAL A 313 12.86 27.94 4.76
C VAL A 313 12.55 27.86 6.25
N ARG A 314 13.32 28.62 7.04
CA ARG A 314 13.15 28.69 8.51
C ARG A 314 12.45 29.99 8.86
N GLU A 315 11.25 29.86 9.41
CA GLU A 315 10.46 30.97 9.92
C GLU A 315 10.48 30.97 11.45
N ARG A 316 9.96 32.04 12.07
CA ARG A 316 10.00 32.19 13.54
C ARG A 316 9.30 31.04 14.28
N ARG A 317 8.34 30.37 13.64
CA ARG A 317 7.52 29.30 14.23
C ARG A 317 7.40 28.06 13.35
N GLY A 318 8.26 27.92 12.35
CA GLY A 318 8.20 26.74 11.50
C GLY A 318 9.42 26.50 10.63
N VAL A 319 9.53 25.26 10.16
CA VAL A 319 10.51 24.83 9.17
C VAL A 319 9.75 24.26 7.99
N ALA A 320 10.01 24.78 6.80
CA ALA A 320 9.33 24.38 5.59
C ALA A 320 10.30 23.90 4.53
N VAL A 321 9.94 22.83 3.83
CA VAL A 321 10.78 22.17 2.83
C VAL A 321 9.92 21.78 1.64
N ASP A 322 10.35 22.16 0.43
CA ASP A 322 9.76 21.64 -0.79
C ASP A 322 10.23 20.20 -0.99
N THR A 323 9.29 19.27 -1.08
CA THR A 323 9.58 17.85 -1.32
C THR A 323 9.11 17.50 -2.74
N PRO A 324 9.93 16.78 -3.52
CA PRO A 324 9.48 16.26 -4.80
C PRO A 324 8.42 15.17 -4.63
N LEU A 325 8.39 14.50 -3.48
CA LEU A 325 7.56 13.32 -3.23
C LEU A 325 6.68 13.48 -1.98
N LEU A 326 5.49 12.87 -2.01
CA LEU A 326 4.71 12.38 -0.87
C LEU A 326 5.44 11.20 -0.19
N GLY A 327 5.00 10.85 1.02
CA GLY A 327 5.58 9.77 1.80
C GLY A 327 5.60 10.07 3.29
N THR A 328 6.60 9.53 3.98
CA THR A 328 6.73 9.61 5.42
C THR A 328 7.64 10.75 5.85
N PHE A 329 7.13 11.62 6.75
CA PHE A 329 7.83 12.82 7.25
C PHE A 329 7.81 12.92 8.78
N SER A 330 8.83 13.58 9.34
CA SER A 330 8.91 13.93 10.77
C SER A 330 9.77 15.19 10.97
N LEU A 331 9.57 15.90 12.10
CA LEU A 331 10.47 16.97 12.53
C LEU A 331 11.70 16.36 13.20
N ALA A 332 12.89 16.83 12.83
CA ALA A 332 14.14 16.30 13.37
C ALA A 332 15.14 17.39 13.77
N THR A 333 16.06 17.04 14.67
CA THR A 333 17.28 17.80 14.94
C THR A 333 18.50 17.15 14.30
N ARG A 334 19.41 18.01 13.85
CA ARG A 334 20.77 17.66 13.43
C ARG A 334 21.75 17.57 14.59
#